data_AF-A0AB37MJZ3-F1
#
_entry.id   AF-A0AB37MJZ3-F1
#
_cell.length_a   1.000
_cell.length_b   1.000
_cell.length_c   1.000
_cell.angle_alpha   90.00
_cell.angle_beta   90.00
_cell.angle_gamma   90.00
#
_symmetry.space_group_name_H-M   'P 1'
#
loop_
_entity.id
_entity.type
_entity.pdbx_description
1 polymer ?
#
loop_
_entity_poly.entity_id
_entity_poly.type
_entity_poly.pdbx_seq_one_letter_code
_entity_poly.pdbx_strand_id
1 'polypeptide(L)'
;MKRKNCMKRKYMFMALLCYALTTAAQDASHNYVRTRSMLDETGGKYLDKVEYFDGLGRPFQTVLKKVTASSSNLVTLQEYDVAGRAANSWLPIVSSAEYVAPASFKSSAPGNYGNDSRPYGQPVYEASPLNRTVKEYGPGAAWHGGHSVNTDYLANSTANAQLNCINYSVSSAGALTSNGSYASGQLSVVKTTDEDLNVSYTFTDKMGHVVLSRQMKGSETHDTYYVYDDKSNLCFVLQPMYQSSANLDQYAFQYKYDGRNRCIWKKLPGAGYMEMVYDNADRLVFSQDGNQRALTSGNWTYYKYDGLNRLTEQGVCTNKVTTSGTTVHIRNYYDNYAFRAQAGFNNSNFPDDASGNGKGALTASVATVLGSSNKIYTAHYYDIKGRVVKTVQSNPLGGYDVAATVYTFTNKPATVTHTHTASGKTTRTEVYTYSYNHADRLLKVEHTLGGTKITLADYAYDNLGRLQSKSLHGSATNKLTYA
;
A
#
# COMPACT_ATOMS: atom_id res chain seq x y z
N MET A 1 -51.38 49.78 -14.80
CA MET A 1 -50.09 50.31 -14.29
C MET A 1 -49.41 49.33 -13.31
N LYS A 2 -49.16 48.07 -13.69
CA LYS A 2 -48.64 47.02 -12.76
C LYS A 2 -47.67 45.98 -13.39
N ARG A 3 -47.03 46.29 -14.52
CA ARG A 3 -46.08 45.37 -15.20
C ARG A 3 -44.65 45.88 -15.37
N LYS A 4 -44.33 47.13 -15.03
CA LYS A 4 -42.96 47.68 -15.22
C LYS A 4 -42.02 47.52 -14.01
N ASN A 5 -42.51 47.16 -12.81
CA ASN A 5 -41.66 47.05 -11.60
C ASN A 5 -41.17 45.63 -11.27
N CYS A 6 -41.63 44.58 -11.98
CA CYS A 6 -41.19 43.21 -11.71
C CYS A 6 -39.86 42.87 -12.42
N MET A 7 -39.58 43.47 -13.59
CA MET A 7 -38.33 43.22 -14.31
C MET A 7 -37.10 43.85 -13.65
N LYS A 8 -37.19 45.09 -13.16
CA LYS A 8 -36.04 45.75 -12.48
C LYS A 8 -35.57 45.00 -11.22
N ARG A 9 -36.47 44.32 -10.50
CA ARG A 9 -36.15 43.56 -9.28
C ARG A 9 -35.49 42.19 -9.57
N LYS A 10 -35.76 41.61 -10.75
CA LYS A 10 -35.12 40.35 -11.20
C LYS A 10 -33.71 40.58 -11.76
N TYR A 11 -33.48 41.67 -12.50
CA TYR A 11 -32.12 42.03 -12.96
C TYR A 11 -31.20 42.47 -11.80
N MET A 12 -31.76 43.08 -10.76
CA MET A 12 -30.99 43.47 -9.57
C MET A 12 -30.59 42.27 -8.70
N PHE A 13 -31.41 41.22 -8.62
CA PHE A 13 -31.05 39.95 -7.95
C PHE A 13 -30.05 39.12 -8.75
N MET A 14 -30.11 39.15 -10.09
CA MET A 14 -29.14 38.47 -10.95
C MET A 14 -27.78 39.20 -10.97
N ALA A 15 -27.78 40.53 -10.89
CA ALA A 15 -26.56 41.33 -10.71
C ALA A 15 -25.93 41.14 -9.31
N LEU A 16 -26.72 40.92 -8.25
CA LEU A 16 -26.20 40.54 -6.92
C LEU A 16 -25.66 39.10 -6.89
N LEU A 17 -26.23 38.17 -7.67
CA LEU A 17 -25.76 36.79 -7.76
C LEU A 17 -24.45 36.68 -8.56
N CYS A 18 -24.23 37.56 -9.54
CA CYS A 18 -22.96 37.68 -10.26
C CYS A 18 -21.85 38.36 -9.43
N TYR A 19 -22.19 39.14 -8.40
CA TYR A 19 -21.21 39.69 -7.45
C TYR A 19 -20.80 38.70 -6.34
N ALA A 20 -21.50 37.57 -6.20
CA ALA A 20 -21.20 36.54 -5.20
C ALA A 20 -20.23 35.44 -5.70
N LEU A 21 -19.79 35.53 -6.96
CA LEU A 21 -18.77 34.65 -7.55
C LEU A 21 -17.53 35.47 -7.95
N THR A 22 -17.06 36.35 -7.07
CA THR A 22 -15.66 36.76 -7.15
C THR A 22 -14.82 35.57 -6.74
N THR A 23 -14.40 34.74 -7.70
CA THR A 23 -13.28 33.83 -7.48
C THR A 23 -12.04 34.70 -7.31
N ALA A 24 -11.75 35.11 -6.09
CA ALA A 24 -10.48 35.73 -5.78
C ALA A 24 -9.40 34.68 -6.06
N ALA A 25 -8.53 34.96 -7.04
CA ALA A 25 -7.33 34.17 -7.24
C ALA A 25 -6.52 34.20 -5.94
N GLN A 26 -6.08 33.03 -5.49
CA GLN A 26 -5.29 32.91 -4.27
C GLN A 26 -3.94 33.63 -4.42
N ASP A 27 -3.41 33.61 -5.65
CA ASP A 27 -2.29 34.41 -6.13
C ASP A 27 -2.70 34.93 -7.52
N ALA A 28 -2.59 36.25 -7.73
CA ALA A 28 -3.03 36.89 -8.98
C ALA A 28 -2.00 36.79 -10.12
N SER A 29 -0.82 36.25 -9.85
CA SER A 29 0.36 36.27 -10.73
C SER A 29 0.89 34.90 -11.13
N HIS A 30 0.44 33.81 -10.49
CA HIS A 30 0.94 32.46 -10.73
C HIS A 30 -0.17 31.48 -11.10
N ASN A 31 0.17 30.52 -11.96
CA ASN A 31 -0.71 29.40 -12.28
C ASN A 31 -0.69 28.40 -11.12
N TYR A 32 -1.87 28.05 -10.60
CA TYR A 32 -1.99 27.08 -9.52
C TYR A 32 -3.25 26.21 -9.64
N VAL A 33 -3.19 25.03 -9.02
CA VAL A 33 -4.35 24.17 -8.75
C VAL A 33 -4.57 24.13 -7.25
N ARG A 34 -5.78 24.46 -6.81
CA ARG A 34 -6.20 24.32 -5.41
C ARG A 34 -7.12 23.12 -5.26
N THR A 35 -6.69 22.17 -4.44
CA THR A 35 -7.51 21.04 -4.02
C THR A 35 -8.02 21.29 -2.60
N ARG A 36 -9.34 21.27 -2.42
CA ARG A 36 -9.98 21.40 -1.12
C ARG A 36 -10.60 20.07 -0.68
N SER A 37 -10.14 19.57 0.45
CA SER A 37 -10.67 18.37 1.11
C SER A 37 -11.51 18.76 2.31
N MET A 38 -12.81 18.49 2.26
CA MET A 38 -13.72 18.78 3.38
C MET A 38 -13.46 17.80 4.54
N LEU A 39 -13.50 18.32 5.77
CA LEU A 39 -13.30 17.55 7.01
C LEU A 39 -14.60 17.35 7.80
N ASP A 40 -15.68 18.02 7.41
CA ASP A 40 -17.01 17.83 7.99
C ASP A 40 -18.10 17.94 6.91
N GLU A 41 -19.32 17.53 7.29
CA GLU A 41 -20.50 17.54 6.41
C GLU A 41 -21.02 18.95 6.12
N THR A 42 -20.77 19.91 7.00
CA THR A 42 -21.24 21.29 6.87
C THR A 42 -20.39 22.13 5.92
N GLY A 43 -19.19 21.63 5.56
CA GLY A 43 -18.18 22.36 4.80
C GLY A 43 -17.44 23.44 5.61
N GLY A 44 -17.61 23.47 6.94
CA GLY A 44 -17.02 24.47 7.84
C GLY A 44 -15.54 24.21 8.13
N LYS A 45 -15.10 22.95 8.10
CA LYS A 45 -13.72 22.52 8.24
C LYS A 45 -13.22 21.89 6.94
N TYR A 46 -12.01 22.24 6.53
CA TYR A 46 -11.39 21.75 5.30
C TYR A 46 -9.86 21.85 5.36
N LEU A 47 -9.18 21.10 4.48
CA LEU A 47 -7.77 21.24 4.16
C LEU A 47 -7.63 21.73 2.73
N ASP A 48 -6.82 22.75 2.53
CA ASP A 48 -6.47 23.24 1.20
C ASP A 48 -5.01 22.86 0.88
N LYS A 49 -4.83 22.19 -0.26
CA LYS A 49 -3.52 21.96 -0.91
C LYS A 49 -3.46 22.82 -2.16
N VAL A 50 -2.37 23.55 -2.34
CA VAL A 50 -2.20 24.48 -3.46
C VAL A 50 -0.89 24.16 -4.14
N GLU A 51 -0.96 23.81 -5.42
CA GLU A 51 0.19 23.43 -6.24
C GLU A 51 0.42 24.51 -7.28
N TYR A 52 1.59 25.12 -7.26
CA TYR A 52 2.01 26.14 -8.22
C TYR A 52 2.84 25.52 -9.33
N PHE A 53 2.59 25.97 -10.56
CA PHE A 53 3.19 25.44 -11.78
C PHE A 53 4.06 26.50 -12.46
N ASP A 54 5.17 26.05 -13.03
CA ASP A 54 6.03 26.91 -13.83
C ASP A 54 5.44 27.16 -15.24
N GLY A 55 6.14 27.93 -16.07
CA GLY A 55 5.70 28.25 -17.44
C GLY A 55 5.60 27.04 -18.37
N LEU A 56 6.11 25.87 -17.97
CA LEU A 56 6.04 24.60 -18.72
C LEU A 56 5.00 23.64 -18.11
N GLY A 57 4.24 24.06 -17.10
CA GLY A 57 3.22 23.25 -16.45
C GLY A 57 3.77 22.21 -15.47
N ARG A 58 5.01 22.36 -14.99
CA ARG A 58 5.59 21.47 -13.98
C ARG A 58 5.32 22.01 -12.57
N PRO A 59 4.88 21.18 -11.62
CA PRO A 59 4.65 21.62 -10.25
C PRO A 59 5.99 21.90 -9.55
N PHE A 60 6.24 23.15 -9.15
CA PHE A 60 7.50 23.52 -8.49
C PHE A 60 7.31 23.86 -7.01
N GLN A 61 6.09 24.15 -6.56
CA GLN A 61 5.82 24.45 -5.15
C GLN A 61 4.48 23.91 -4.72
N THR A 62 4.45 23.30 -3.52
CA THR A 62 3.20 22.87 -2.88
C THR A 62 3.05 23.59 -1.55
N VAL A 63 1.87 24.17 -1.31
CA VAL A 63 1.48 24.81 -0.04
C VAL A 63 0.32 24.03 0.57
N LEU A 64 0.57 23.40 1.71
CA LEU A 64 -0.47 22.83 2.57
C LEU A 64 -0.92 23.89 3.57
N LYS A 65 -2.14 24.39 3.43
CA LYS A 65 -2.59 25.56 4.18
C LYS A 65 -2.99 25.22 5.62
N LYS A 66 -2.50 26.02 6.57
CA LYS A 66 -2.90 25.97 7.99
C LYS A 66 -2.84 24.56 8.60
N VAL A 67 -1.86 23.76 8.18
CA VAL A 67 -1.71 22.36 8.63
C VAL A 67 -0.76 22.20 9.82
N THR A 68 0.04 23.21 10.14
CA THR A 68 1.02 23.12 11.24
C THR A 68 0.35 23.24 12.61
N ALA A 69 1.03 22.86 13.69
CA ALA A 69 0.48 23.00 15.04
C ALA A 69 0.10 24.47 15.36
N SER A 70 0.86 25.43 14.83
CA SER A 70 0.59 26.87 14.91
C SER A 70 -0.44 27.42 13.90
N SER A 71 -1.12 26.56 13.12
CA SER A 71 -2.03 26.96 12.04
C SER A 71 -1.37 27.79 10.92
N SER A 72 -0.07 27.62 10.71
CA SER A 72 0.69 28.12 9.56
C SER A 72 0.64 27.13 8.38
N ASN A 73 1.19 27.53 7.24
CA ASN A 73 1.30 26.68 6.05
C ASN A 73 2.59 25.87 6.09
N LEU A 74 2.55 24.67 5.48
CA LEU A 74 3.72 23.85 5.21
C LEU A 74 4.01 23.90 3.71
N VAL A 75 5.20 24.33 3.32
CA VAL A 75 5.55 24.61 1.93
C VAL A 75 6.70 23.72 1.48
N THR A 76 6.62 23.09 0.31
CA THR A 76 7.73 22.37 -0.32
C THR A 76 8.10 23.01 -1.65
N LEU A 77 9.36 22.86 -2.06
CA LEU A 77 9.91 23.40 -3.31
C LEU A 77 10.62 22.28 -4.08
N GLN A 78 10.30 22.14 -5.36
CA GLN A 78 11.00 21.31 -6.33
C GLN A 78 11.66 22.22 -7.37
N GLU A 79 12.98 22.16 -7.46
CA GLU A 79 13.71 22.85 -8.51
C GLU A 79 13.82 21.95 -9.74
N TYR A 80 13.97 22.56 -10.91
CA TYR A 80 14.25 21.85 -12.14
C TYR A 80 15.44 22.49 -12.84
N ASP A 81 16.26 21.67 -13.50
CA ASP A 81 17.35 22.17 -14.33
C ASP A 81 16.84 22.73 -15.68
N VAL A 82 17.75 23.34 -16.45
CA VAL A 82 17.46 23.93 -17.76
C VAL A 82 16.94 22.92 -18.79
N ALA A 83 17.21 21.63 -18.60
CA ALA A 83 16.82 20.56 -19.50
C ALA A 83 15.47 19.95 -19.15
N GLY A 84 14.82 20.40 -18.06
CA GLY A 84 13.51 19.90 -17.70
C GLY A 84 13.48 19.02 -16.45
N ARG A 85 14.64 18.58 -15.96
CA ARG A 85 14.78 17.46 -15.02
C ARG A 85 14.69 17.92 -13.58
N ALA A 86 14.19 17.07 -12.69
CA ALA A 86 14.12 17.36 -11.27
C ALA A 86 15.54 17.60 -10.73
N ALA A 87 15.76 18.76 -10.12
CA ALA A 87 16.99 19.09 -9.42
C ALA A 87 16.73 18.96 -7.91
N ASN A 88 17.07 19.98 -7.13
CA ASN A 88 16.91 19.96 -5.68
C ASN A 88 15.44 19.76 -5.27
N SER A 89 15.19 18.74 -4.46
CA SER A 89 13.91 18.51 -3.79
C SER A 89 14.04 18.94 -2.34
N TRP A 90 13.42 20.07 -1.99
CA TRP A 90 13.62 20.71 -0.70
C TRP A 90 12.72 20.13 0.38
N LEU A 91 13.30 20.00 1.57
CA LEU A 91 12.53 19.71 2.78
C LEU A 91 11.51 20.83 3.07
N PRO A 92 10.35 20.49 3.66
CA PRO A 92 9.29 21.46 3.85
C PRO A 92 9.65 22.60 4.82
N ILE A 93 9.14 23.80 4.61
CA ILE A 93 9.29 24.92 5.55
C ILE A 93 7.95 25.37 6.11
N VAL A 94 7.99 26.00 7.28
CA VAL A 94 6.83 26.66 7.87
C VAL A 94 6.75 28.09 7.36
N SER A 95 5.60 28.49 6.82
CA SER A 95 5.37 29.86 6.34
C SER A 95 3.93 30.29 6.60
N SER A 96 3.68 31.57 6.83
CA SER A 96 2.32 32.13 6.85
C SER A 96 1.84 32.59 5.47
N ALA A 97 2.76 32.65 4.49
CA ALA A 97 2.46 33.15 3.16
C ALA A 97 1.69 32.13 2.31
N GLU A 98 0.81 32.64 1.45
CA GLU A 98 0.01 31.85 0.50
C GLU A 98 0.83 31.30 -0.67
N TYR A 99 1.90 32.01 -1.00
CA TYR A 99 2.94 31.68 -1.97
C TYR A 99 4.28 32.14 -1.39
N VAL A 100 5.34 31.36 -1.57
CA VAL A 100 6.69 31.72 -1.14
C VAL A 100 7.59 31.80 -2.36
N ALA A 101 8.11 32.98 -2.72
CA ALA A 101 9.04 33.08 -3.84
C ALA A 101 10.24 32.12 -3.66
N PRO A 102 10.69 31.38 -4.69
CA PRO A 102 11.76 30.39 -4.54
C PRO A 102 13.04 30.93 -3.89
N ALA A 103 13.43 32.17 -4.16
CA ALA A 103 14.57 32.80 -3.49
C ALA A 103 14.37 32.94 -1.97
N SER A 104 13.19 33.41 -1.55
CA SER A 104 12.81 33.53 -0.15
C SER A 104 12.69 32.16 0.53
N PHE A 105 12.12 31.17 -0.17
CA PHE A 105 12.05 29.78 0.30
C PHE A 105 13.46 29.28 0.64
N LYS A 106 14.37 29.32 -0.33
CA LYS A 106 15.75 28.84 -0.19
C LYS A 106 16.52 29.55 0.91
N SER A 107 16.31 30.86 1.08
CA SER A 107 16.92 31.63 2.17
C SER A 107 16.40 31.25 3.55
N SER A 108 15.14 30.81 3.66
CA SER A 108 14.49 30.49 4.94
C SER A 108 14.62 29.03 5.36
N ALA A 109 14.83 28.12 4.41
CA ALA A 109 14.86 26.68 4.67
C ALA A 109 15.92 26.27 5.69
N PRO A 110 17.20 26.73 5.62
CA PRO A 110 18.21 26.36 6.61
C PRO A 110 17.80 26.60 8.07
N GLY A 111 17.11 27.71 8.35
CA GLY A 111 16.66 28.06 9.70
C GLY A 111 15.63 27.08 10.29
N ASN A 112 14.92 26.31 9.46
CA ASN A 112 13.98 25.28 9.90
C ASN A 112 14.68 23.96 10.28
N TYR A 113 15.96 23.82 9.92
CA TYR A 113 16.71 22.57 10.00
C TYR A 113 18.06 22.76 10.71
N GLY A 114 18.06 23.50 11.83
CA GLY A 114 19.27 23.69 12.63
C GLY A 114 20.42 24.43 11.91
N ASN A 115 20.07 25.31 10.96
CA ASN A 115 21.00 25.98 10.05
C ASN A 115 21.75 25.04 9.09
N ASP A 116 21.18 23.88 8.78
CA ASP A 116 21.69 23.03 7.72
C ASP A 116 21.67 23.79 6.39
N SER A 117 22.83 23.93 5.75
CA SER A 117 22.99 24.67 4.50
C SER A 117 22.40 23.97 3.27
N ARG A 118 22.05 22.67 3.38
CA ARG A 118 21.53 21.85 2.28
C ARG A 118 20.32 21.00 2.70
N PRO A 119 19.20 21.59 3.14
CA PRO A 119 18.01 20.86 3.54
C PRO A 119 17.20 20.40 2.32
N TYR A 120 17.84 19.69 1.39
CA TYR A 120 17.27 19.21 0.15
C TYR A 120 18.00 17.97 -0.36
N GLY A 121 17.24 17.05 -0.96
CA GLY A 121 17.81 15.96 -1.74
C GLY A 121 18.26 16.48 -3.10
N GLN A 122 19.33 15.92 -3.65
CA GLN A 122 19.90 16.37 -4.92
C GLN A 122 20.29 15.19 -5.82
N PRO A 123 19.62 14.98 -6.96
CA PRO A 123 20.12 14.10 -8.00
C PRO A 123 21.24 14.79 -8.80
N VAL A 124 22.22 14.00 -9.22
CA VAL A 124 23.26 14.38 -10.17
C VAL A 124 23.11 13.49 -11.39
N TYR A 125 22.92 14.10 -12.55
CA TYR A 125 22.75 13.39 -13.81
C TYR A 125 24.06 13.28 -14.58
N GLU A 126 24.20 12.23 -15.38
CA GLU A 126 25.25 12.21 -16.40
C GLU A 126 25.03 13.31 -17.46
N ALA A 127 26.13 13.77 -18.07
CA ALA A 127 26.11 14.70 -19.19
C ALA A 127 25.72 13.99 -20.50
N SER A 128 24.52 13.40 -20.51
CA SER A 128 24.00 12.56 -21.59
C SER A 128 22.50 12.82 -21.80
N PRO A 129 22.00 12.71 -23.05
CA PRO A 129 20.57 12.83 -23.34
C PRO A 129 19.69 11.76 -22.67
N LEU A 130 20.28 10.71 -22.12
CA LEU A 130 19.55 9.59 -21.50
C LEU A 130 18.95 9.93 -20.13
N ASN A 131 19.25 11.12 -19.57
CA ASN A 131 18.67 11.63 -18.31
C ASN A 131 18.85 10.68 -17.12
N ARG A 132 19.98 9.96 -17.07
CA ARG A 132 20.26 8.98 -16.02
C ARG A 132 20.93 9.62 -14.80
N THR A 133 20.52 9.21 -13.61
CA THR A 133 21.09 9.67 -12.33
C THR A 133 22.35 8.88 -12.04
N VAL A 134 23.48 9.56 -11.81
CA VAL A 134 24.75 8.93 -11.40
C VAL A 134 25.03 9.07 -9.91
N LYS A 135 24.43 10.07 -9.26
CA LYS A 135 24.43 10.22 -7.80
C LYS A 135 23.12 10.74 -7.30
N GLU A 136 22.73 10.34 -6.10
CA GLU A 136 21.61 10.92 -5.39
C GLU A 136 22.03 11.20 -3.95
N TYR A 137 21.98 12.48 -3.57
CA TYR A 137 22.25 12.92 -2.20
C TYR A 137 20.95 13.03 -1.44
N GLY A 138 20.91 12.43 -0.25
CA GLY A 138 19.90 12.72 0.76
C GLY A 138 19.97 14.17 1.25
N PRO A 139 18.91 14.65 1.93
CA PRO A 139 18.88 15.98 2.50
C PRO A 139 19.84 16.13 3.68
N GLY A 140 20.61 17.22 3.65
CA GLY A 140 21.45 17.68 4.76
C GLY A 140 22.93 17.81 4.36
N ALA A 141 23.61 18.84 4.85
CA ALA A 141 24.99 19.12 4.48
C ALA A 141 25.95 17.96 4.77
N ALA A 142 25.69 17.19 5.83
CA ALA A 142 26.44 15.97 6.16
C ALA A 142 26.32 14.90 5.06
N TRP A 143 25.13 14.70 4.49
CA TRP A 143 24.90 13.73 3.41
C TRP A 143 25.68 14.10 2.14
N HIS A 144 25.76 15.40 1.87
CA HIS A 144 26.51 15.94 0.74
C HIS A 144 28.04 15.80 0.90
N GLY A 145 28.52 15.47 2.10
CA GLY A 145 29.93 15.25 2.42
C GLY A 145 30.48 13.86 2.06
N GLY A 146 29.67 12.96 1.49
CA GLY A 146 30.15 11.63 1.06
C GLY A 146 29.13 10.50 1.06
N HIS A 147 27.88 10.75 1.46
CA HIS A 147 26.82 9.73 1.59
C HIS A 147 25.81 9.80 0.44
N SER A 148 26.29 9.88 -0.80
CA SER A 148 25.39 9.73 -1.96
C SER A 148 25.19 8.26 -2.29
N VAL A 149 23.98 7.90 -2.70
CA VAL A 149 23.79 6.71 -3.53
C VAL A 149 24.48 6.97 -4.85
N ASN A 150 25.40 6.09 -5.25
CA ASN A 150 26.10 6.20 -6.54
C ASN A 150 25.57 5.13 -7.50
N THR A 151 25.41 5.49 -8.76
CA THR A 151 24.93 4.56 -9.80
C THR A 151 25.88 4.59 -10.99
N ASP A 152 26.46 3.43 -11.30
CA ASP A 152 27.26 3.22 -12.50
C ASP A 152 26.45 2.39 -13.51
N TYR A 153 26.38 2.87 -14.75
CA TYR A 153 25.74 2.16 -15.86
C TYR A 153 26.80 1.48 -16.72
N LEU A 154 26.79 0.16 -16.70
CA LEU A 154 27.82 -0.70 -17.26
C LEU A 154 27.20 -1.72 -18.23
N ALA A 155 28.07 -2.52 -18.85
CA ALA A 155 27.67 -3.74 -19.54
C ALA A 155 28.37 -4.94 -18.91
N ASN A 156 27.79 -6.14 -19.04
CA ASN A 156 28.41 -7.36 -18.53
C ASN A 156 29.75 -7.63 -19.26
N SER A 157 30.68 -8.28 -18.57
CA SER A 157 31.99 -8.63 -19.12
C SER A 157 32.49 -9.94 -18.56
N THR A 158 32.90 -10.86 -19.44
CA THR A 158 33.53 -12.12 -19.03
C THR A 158 34.95 -11.94 -18.48
N ALA A 159 35.59 -10.80 -18.75
CA ALA A 159 36.93 -10.46 -18.26
C ALA A 159 36.92 -9.88 -16.83
N ASN A 160 35.75 -9.53 -16.29
CA ASN A 160 35.60 -9.00 -14.95
C ASN A 160 34.64 -9.90 -14.14
N ALA A 161 35.14 -10.55 -13.10
CA ALA A 161 34.34 -11.47 -12.28
C ALA A 161 33.06 -10.84 -11.70
N GLN A 162 33.11 -9.57 -11.30
CA GLN A 162 31.95 -8.84 -10.76
C GLN A 162 30.90 -8.51 -11.83
N LEU A 163 31.31 -8.44 -13.10
CA LEU A 163 30.44 -8.19 -14.25
C LEU A 163 30.13 -9.47 -15.05
N ASN A 164 30.61 -10.63 -14.59
CA ASN A 164 30.28 -11.90 -15.22
C ASN A 164 28.92 -12.41 -14.74
N CYS A 165 28.13 -12.93 -15.67
CA CYS A 165 26.79 -13.46 -15.43
C CYS A 165 26.64 -14.80 -16.15
N ILE A 166 26.28 -15.86 -15.42
CA ILE A 166 25.96 -17.16 -16.02
C ILE A 166 24.67 -17.02 -16.84
N ASN A 167 24.67 -17.61 -18.03
CA ASN A 167 23.51 -17.69 -18.91
C ASN A 167 22.73 -18.96 -18.62
N TYR A 168 21.81 -18.88 -17.67
CA TYR A 168 20.82 -19.91 -17.44
C TYR A 168 19.64 -19.77 -18.41
N SER A 169 19.15 -20.89 -18.92
CA SER A 169 17.95 -20.95 -19.74
C SER A 169 17.06 -22.13 -19.36
N VAL A 170 15.85 -22.16 -19.92
CA VAL A 170 14.92 -23.28 -19.80
C VAL A 170 14.94 -24.08 -21.10
N SER A 171 15.13 -25.40 -21.02
CA SER A 171 15.07 -26.28 -22.19
C SER A 171 13.62 -26.49 -22.65
N SER A 172 13.43 -27.08 -23.85
CA SER A 172 12.09 -27.45 -24.34
C SER A 172 11.36 -28.46 -23.43
N ALA A 173 12.10 -29.20 -22.59
CA ALA A 173 11.53 -30.10 -21.57
C ALA A 173 11.21 -29.38 -20.25
N GLY A 174 11.44 -28.06 -20.15
CA GLY A 174 11.22 -27.27 -18.93
C GLY A 174 12.33 -27.42 -17.89
N ALA A 175 13.52 -27.89 -18.26
CA ALA A 175 14.65 -28.11 -17.35
C ALA A 175 15.62 -26.93 -17.36
N LEU A 176 16.19 -26.60 -16.20
CA LEU A 176 17.25 -25.60 -16.09
C LEU A 176 18.50 -26.06 -16.84
N THR A 177 19.03 -25.19 -17.69
CA THR A 177 20.27 -25.41 -18.45
C THR A 177 21.24 -24.27 -18.19
N SER A 178 22.54 -24.57 -18.04
CA SER A 178 23.60 -23.57 -17.98
C SER A 178 24.34 -23.54 -19.31
N ASN A 179 24.31 -22.39 -19.99
CA ASN A 179 24.91 -22.19 -21.32
C ASN A 179 26.29 -21.53 -21.24
N GLY A 180 26.97 -21.63 -20.09
CA GLY A 180 28.19 -20.87 -19.81
C GLY A 180 27.86 -19.44 -19.38
N SER A 181 28.75 -18.49 -19.68
CA SER A 181 28.55 -17.07 -19.34
C SER A 181 27.93 -16.30 -20.51
N TYR A 182 27.15 -15.27 -20.22
CA TYR A 182 26.76 -14.29 -21.22
C TYR A 182 28.01 -13.65 -21.83
N ALA A 183 28.06 -13.55 -23.16
CA ALA A 183 29.13 -12.82 -23.85
C ALA A 183 29.15 -11.35 -23.40
N SER A 184 30.33 -10.73 -23.35
CA SER A 184 30.49 -9.34 -22.94
C SER A 184 29.63 -8.39 -23.79
N GLY A 185 29.00 -7.39 -23.15
CA GLY A 185 28.18 -6.40 -23.84
C GLY A 185 26.74 -6.82 -24.18
N GLN A 186 26.28 -7.99 -23.72
CA GLN A 186 24.92 -8.49 -24.00
C GLN A 186 23.86 -8.03 -23.00
N LEU A 187 24.26 -7.70 -21.77
CA LEU A 187 23.38 -7.30 -20.67
C LEU A 187 23.69 -5.87 -20.25
N SER A 188 22.63 -5.12 -19.92
CA SER A 188 22.74 -3.85 -19.20
C SER A 188 22.99 -4.14 -17.73
N VAL A 189 24.01 -3.52 -17.14
CA VAL A 189 24.37 -3.72 -15.73
C VAL A 189 24.27 -2.39 -15.01
N VAL A 190 23.44 -2.34 -13.97
CA VAL A 190 23.38 -1.20 -13.05
C VAL A 190 24.09 -1.59 -11.78
N LYS A 191 25.18 -0.90 -11.47
CA LYS A 191 25.86 -1.02 -10.18
C LYS A 191 25.40 0.12 -9.28
N THR A 192 24.97 -0.22 -8.07
CA THR A 192 24.57 0.75 -7.06
C THR A 192 25.49 0.61 -5.85
N THR A 193 26.03 1.74 -5.39
CA THR A 193 26.65 1.85 -4.07
C THR A 193 25.72 2.68 -3.20
N ASP A 194 25.17 2.08 -2.13
CA ASP A 194 24.28 2.78 -1.20
C ASP A 194 25.05 3.76 -0.30
N GLU A 195 24.32 4.49 0.55
CA GLU A 195 24.91 5.51 1.42
C GLU A 195 25.81 4.96 2.53
N ASP A 196 25.69 3.65 2.80
CA ASP A 196 26.50 2.88 3.74
C ASP A 196 27.67 2.15 3.05
N LEU A 197 27.91 2.44 1.76
CA LEU A 197 28.95 1.87 0.91
C LEU A 197 28.77 0.39 0.55
N ASN A 198 27.59 -0.19 0.73
CA ASN A 198 27.28 -1.53 0.23
C ASN A 198 27.07 -1.47 -1.28
N VAL A 199 27.67 -2.43 -1.99
CA VAL A 199 27.63 -2.49 -3.45
C VAL A 199 26.69 -3.60 -3.92
N SER A 200 25.86 -3.29 -4.90
CA SER A 200 25.00 -4.27 -5.57
C SER A 200 25.02 -4.07 -7.09
N TYR A 201 24.68 -5.13 -7.82
CA TYR A 201 24.59 -5.13 -9.28
C TYR A 201 23.28 -5.75 -9.72
N THR A 202 22.63 -5.12 -10.70
CA THR A 202 21.45 -5.65 -11.38
C THR A 202 21.75 -5.82 -12.86
N PHE A 203 21.63 -7.05 -13.35
CA PHE A 203 21.87 -7.42 -14.74
C PHE A 203 20.53 -7.60 -15.43
N THR A 204 20.33 -6.88 -16.54
CA THR A 204 19.09 -6.87 -17.31
C THR A 204 19.35 -7.31 -18.75
N ASP A 205 18.53 -8.23 -19.25
CA ASP A 205 18.58 -8.66 -20.64
C ASP A 205 17.96 -7.63 -21.61
N LYS A 206 17.95 -7.94 -22.91
CA LYS A 206 17.41 -7.05 -23.95
C LYS A 206 15.88 -6.97 -23.96
N MET A 207 15.20 -7.88 -23.27
CA MET A 207 13.75 -7.89 -23.11
C MET A 207 13.31 -7.12 -21.85
N GLY A 208 14.26 -6.64 -21.04
CA GLY A 208 14.00 -5.90 -19.82
C GLY A 208 13.86 -6.78 -18.58
N HIS A 209 14.19 -8.07 -18.66
CA HIS A 209 14.16 -8.96 -17.51
C HIS A 209 15.45 -8.84 -16.69
N VAL A 210 15.30 -8.75 -15.37
CA VAL A 210 16.44 -8.91 -14.46
C VAL A 210 16.84 -10.38 -14.48
N VAL A 211 18.05 -10.71 -14.92
CA VAL A 211 18.54 -12.10 -15.00
C VAL A 211 19.48 -12.47 -13.84
N LEU A 212 20.09 -11.45 -13.21
CA LEU A 212 20.92 -11.60 -12.02
C LEU A 212 20.80 -10.35 -11.14
N SER A 213 20.52 -10.57 -9.86
CA SER A 213 20.75 -9.59 -8.79
C SER A 213 21.91 -10.08 -7.93
N ARG A 214 22.96 -9.27 -7.82
CA ARG A 214 24.18 -9.60 -7.06
C ARG A 214 24.36 -8.61 -5.92
N GLN A 215 24.46 -9.13 -4.71
CA GLN A 215 24.83 -8.36 -3.52
C GLN A 215 26.29 -8.62 -3.17
N MET A 216 27.04 -7.59 -2.83
CA MET A 216 28.46 -7.72 -2.47
C MET A 216 28.64 -7.68 -0.96
N LYS A 217 29.48 -8.58 -0.44
CA LYS A 217 30.03 -8.49 0.92
C LYS A 217 31.55 -8.46 0.80
N GLY A 218 32.12 -7.25 0.78
CA GLY A 218 33.52 -7.09 0.36
C GLY A 218 33.71 -7.55 -1.09
N SER A 219 34.57 -8.53 -1.32
CA SER A 219 34.78 -9.16 -2.65
C SER A 219 33.84 -10.34 -2.93
N GLU A 220 33.09 -10.82 -1.93
CA GLU A 220 32.22 -11.99 -2.05
C GLU A 220 30.90 -11.63 -2.73
N THR A 221 30.50 -12.42 -3.73
CA THR A 221 29.27 -12.25 -4.50
C THR A 221 28.15 -13.13 -3.96
N HIS A 222 26.99 -12.55 -3.67
CA HIS A 222 25.77 -13.25 -3.30
C HIS A 222 24.75 -13.11 -4.43
N ASP A 223 24.70 -14.14 -5.28
CA ASP A 223 23.99 -14.09 -6.55
C ASP A 223 22.60 -14.69 -6.46
N THR A 224 21.60 -13.95 -6.93
CA THR A 224 20.26 -14.48 -7.19
C THR A 224 19.99 -14.40 -8.69
N TYR A 225 19.90 -15.57 -9.33
CA TYR A 225 19.59 -15.65 -10.76
C TYR A 225 18.09 -15.83 -10.98
N TYR A 226 17.59 -15.20 -12.03
CA TYR A 226 16.20 -15.28 -12.48
C TYR A 226 16.20 -15.84 -13.90
N VAL A 227 15.53 -16.96 -14.10
CA VAL A 227 15.58 -17.72 -15.34
C VAL A 227 14.20 -17.76 -15.97
N TYR A 228 14.11 -17.25 -17.19
CA TYR A 228 12.88 -17.12 -17.94
C TYR A 228 12.80 -18.16 -19.07
N ASP A 229 11.58 -18.60 -19.39
CA ASP A 229 11.33 -19.33 -20.63
C ASP A 229 11.23 -18.39 -21.85
N ASP A 230 11.03 -18.97 -23.03
CA ASP A 230 10.87 -18.25 -24.30
C ASP A 230 9.62 -17.36 -24.36
N LYS A 231 8.64 -17.60 -23.47
CA LYS A 231 7.43 -16.80 -23.29
C LYS A 231 7.56 -15.74 -22.21
N SER A 232 8.77 -15.51 -21.70
CA SER A 232 9.07 -14.54 -20.63
C SER A 232 8.45 -14.88 -19.28
N ASN A 233 8.09 -16.14 -19.03
CA ASN A 233 7.65 -16.59 -17.72
C ASN A 233 8.86 -16.91 -16.83
N LEU A 234 8.84 -16.44 -15.57
CA LEU A 234 9.88 -16.74 -14.60
C LEU A 234 9.79 -18.20 -14.13
N CYS A 235 10.66 -19.07 -14.62
CA CYS A 235 10.65 -20.50 -14.33
C CYS A 235 11.52 -20.88 -13.13
N PHE A 236 12.62 -20.17 -12.89
CA PHE A 236 13.51 -20.44 -11.75
C PHE A 236 13.98 -19.15 -11.08
N VAL A 237 14.06 -19.17 -9.75
CA VAL A 237 14.84 -18.21 -8.96
C VAL A 237 15.88 -19.00 -8.18
N LEU A 238 17.15 -18.87 -8.57
CA LEU A 238 18.27 -19.60 -7.97
C LEU A 238 18.89 -18.72 -6.89
N GLN A 239 18.77 -19.14 -5.63
CA GLN A 239 19.29 -18.39 -4.49
C GLN A 239 20.83 -18.47 -4.43
N PRO A 240 21.50 -17.60 -3.63
CA PRO A 240 22.96 -17.60 -3.53
C PRO A 240 23.58 -18.97 -3.24
N MET A 241 22.96 -19.75 -2.34
CA MET A 241 23.48 -21.08 -2.00
C MET A 241 23.43 -22.08 -3.16
N TYR A 242 22.57 -21.88 -4.17
CA TYR A 242 22.54 -22.72 -5.37
C TYR A 242 23.87 -22.64 -6.15
N GLN A 243 24.52 -21.47 -6.14
CA GLN A 243 25.78 -21.26 -6.87
C GLN A 243 26.94 -22.07 -6.25
N SER A 244 26.89 -22.28 -4.93
CA SER A 244 27.87 -23.09 -4.19
C SER A 244 27.48 -24.57 -4.14
N SER A 245 26.18 -24.87 -4.18
CA SER A 245 25.63 -26.23 -4.14
C SER A 245 24.40 -26.33 -5.03
N ALA A 246 24.55 -26.93 -6.21
CA ALA A 246 23.51 -26.98 -7.24
C ALA A 246 22.35 -27.94 -6.90
N ASN A 247 21.58 -27.63 -5.86
CA ASN A 247 20.40 -28.37 -5.43
C ASN A 247 19.14 -27.54 -5.65
N LEU A 248 18.41 -27.84 -6.72
CA LEU A 248 17.16 -27.13 -7.06
C LEU A 248 16.07 -27.33 -6.00
N ASP A 249 16.08 -28.46 -5.30
CA ASP A 249 15.07 -28.77 -4.31
C ASP A 249 15.29 -27.99 -3.01
N GLN A 250 16.52 -27.62 -2.68
CA GLN A 250 16.83 -26.86 -1.45
C GLN A 250 17.03 -25.37 -1.69
N TYR A 251 17.50 -24.97 -2.88
CA TYR A 251 17.99 -23.61 -3.12
C TYR A 251 17.36 -22.90 -4.32
N ALA A 252 16.32 -23.46 -4.94
CA ALA A 252 15.62 -22.80 -6.03
C ALA A 252 14.11 -22.71 -5.80
N PHE A 253 13.53 -21.56 -6.16
CA PHE A 253 12.10 -21.48 -6.47
C PHE A 253 11.91 -21.95 -7.90
N GLN A 254 10.91 -22.79 -8.14
CA GLN A 254 10.67 -23.41 -9.44
C GLN A 254 9.20 -23.23 -9.82
N TYR A 255 8.95 -22.87 -11.07
CA TYR A 255 7.61 -22.58 -11.59
C TYR A 255 7.43 -23.22 -12.97
N LYS A 256 6.22 -23.69 -13.26
CA LYS A 256 5.82 -24.12 -14.61
C LYS A 256 4.49 -23.50 -14.98
N TYR A 257 4.33 -23.24 -16.27
CA TYR A 257 3.21 -22.49 -16.81
C TYR A 257 2.47 -23.29 -17.87
N ASP A 258 1.18 -23.04 -18.03
CA ASP A 258 0.41 -23.56 -19.16
C ASP A 258 0.59 -22.69 -20.43
N GLY A 259 -0.10 -23.06 -21.52
CA GLY A 259 -0.05 -22.32 -22.78
C GLY A 259 -0.59 -20.88 -22.71
N ARG A 260 -1.28 -20.50 -21.62
CA ARG A 260 -1.83 -19.15 -21.37
C ARG A 260 -0.99 -18.38 -20.35
N ASN A 261 0.24 -18.82 -20.06
CA ASN A 261 1.15 -18.19 -19.08
C ASN A 261 0.60 -18.19 -17.64
N ARG A 262 -0.27 -19.13 -17.28
CA ARG A 262 -0.75 -19.30 -15.90
C ARG A 262 0.12 -20.31 -15.18
N CYS A 263 0.57 -19.98 -13.96
CA CYS A 263 1.40 -20.88 -13.17
C CYS A 263 0.59 -22.09 -12.69
N ILE A 264 0.89 -23.28 -13.22
CA ILE A 264 0.18 -24.56 -12.92
C ILE A 264 0.95 -25.43 -11.94
N TRP A 265 2.21 -25.11 -11.69
CA TRP A 265 3.09 -25.85 -10.81
C TRP A 265 4.08 -24.88 -10.17
N LYS A 266 4.24 -24.98 -8.85
CA LYS A 266 5.15 -24.15 -8.07
C LYS A 266 5.83 -25.01 -7.02
N LYS A 267 7.14 -24.87 -6.86
CA LYS A 267 7.89 -25.49 -5.76
C LYS A 267 8.73 -24.45 -5.07
N LEU A 268 8.57 -24.37 -3.75
CA LEU A 268 9.40 -23.56 -2.89
C LEU A 268 10.63 -24.40 -2.47
N PRO A 269 11.78 -23.76 -2.24
CA PRO A 269 12.95 -24.47 -1.73
C PRO A 269 12.62 -25.17 -0.40
N GLY A 270 12.97 -26.45 -0.30
CA GLY A 270 12.71 -27.33 0.84
C GLY A 270 11.29 -27.91 0.93
N ALA A 271 10.37 -27.52 0.06
CA ALA A 271 8.97 -27.95 0.11
C ALA A 271 8.60 -28.91 -1.03
N GLY A 272 7.54 -29.70 -0.81
CA GLY A 272 6.84 -30.39 -1.89
C GLY A 272 6.16 -29.40 -2.85
N TYR A 273 5.98 -29.79 -4.11
CA TYR A 273 5.37 -28.89 -5.09
C TYR A 273 3.87 -28.71 -4.88
N MET A 274 3.40 -27.53 -5.24
CA MET A 274 2.00 -27.16 -5.36
C MET A 274 1.57 -27.24 -6.82
N GLU A 275 0.51 -27.99 -7.09
CA GLU A 275 -0.16 -28.04 -8.39
C GLU A 275 -1.40 -27.15 -8.36
N MET A 276 -1.67 -26.45 -9.46
CA MET A 276 -2.75 -25.48 -9.60
C MET A 276 -3.51 -25.75 -10.90
N VAL A 277 -4.84 -25.78 -10.81
CA VAL A 277 -5.73 -26.03 -11.95
C VAL A 277 -6.69 -24.87 -12.10
N TYR A 278 -6.83 -24.37 -13.32
CA TYR A 278 -7.64 -23.21 -13.64
C TYR A 278 -8.80 -23.59 -14.56
N ASP A 279 -9.92 -22.89 -14.44
CA ASP A 279 -11.02 -23.00 -15.39
C ASP A 279 -10.79 -22.15 -16.66
N ASN A 280 -11.78 -22.13 -17.56
CA ASN A 280 -11.70 -21.39 -18.82
C ASN A 280 -11.72 -19.85 -18.63
N ALA A 281 -12.17 -19.38 -17.46
CA ALA A 281 -12.22 -17.98 -17.07
C ALA A 281 -10.97 -17.54 -16.27
N ASP A 282 -9.89 -18.34 -16.32
CA ASP A 282 -8.61 -18.08 -15.65
C ASP A 282 -8.67 -18.05 -14.12
N ARG A 283 -9.66 -18.72 -13.53
CA ARG A 283 -9.79 -18.82 -12.06
C ARG A 283 -9.21 -20.12 -11.56
N LEU A 284 -8.44 -20.04 -10.47
CA LEU A 284 -7.94 -21.22 -9.75
C LEU A 284 -9.12 -22.00 -9.19
N VAL A 285 -9.37 -23.22 -9.67
CA VAL A 285 -10.48 -24.07 -9.22
C VAL A 285 -10.03 -25.26 -8.38
N PHE A 286 -8.75 -25.67 -8.51
CA PHE A 286 -8.14 -26.64 -7.61
C PHE A 286 -6.68 -26.30 -7.32
N SER A 287 -6.24 -26.64 -6.11
CA SER A 287 -4.82 -26.68 -5.77
C SER A 287 -4.51 -27.88 -4.89
N GLN A 288 -3.31 -28.43 -5.02
CA GLN A 288 -2.81 -29.48 -4.14
C GLN A 288 -1.35 -29.22 -3.79
N ASP A 289 -1.03 -29.13 -2.50
CA ASP A 289 0.34 -29.06 -2.01
C ASP A 289 0.95 -30.46 -1.75
N GLY A 290 2.22 -30.50 -1.37
CA GLY A 290 2.93 -31.76 -1.10
C GLY A 290 2.35 -32.57 0.06
N ASN A 291 1.83 -31.92 1.11
CA ASN A 291 1.27 -32.60 2.28
C ASN A 291 -0.09 -33.22 1.94
N GLN A 292 -0.94 -32.47 1.24
CA GLN A 292 -2.24 -32.95 0.77
C GLN A 292 -2.10 -34.14 -0.18
N ARG A 293 -1.07 -34.11 -1.04
CA ARG A 293 -0.73 -35.20 -1.98
C ARG A 293 -0.21 -36.45 -1.29
N ALA A 294 0.51 -36.29 -0.17
CA ALA A 294 1.06 -37.40 0.60
C ALA A 294 0.00 -38.15 1.44
N LEU A 295 -1.19 -37.58 1.63
CA LEU A 295 -2.32 -38.29 2.26
C LEU A 295 -2.79 -39.43 1.37
N THR A 296 -3.15 -40.58 1.96
CA THR A 296 -3.70 -41.74 1.23
C THR A 296 -4.95 -41.38 0.40
N SER A 297 -5.72 -40.38 0.85
CA SER A 297 -6.89 -39.87 0.13
C SER A 297 -6.56 -38.92 -1.03
N GLY A 298 -5.32 -38.41 -1.11
CA GLY A 298 -4.88 -37.49 -2.16
C GLY A 298 -5.73 -36.23 -2.24
N ASN A 299 -5.84 -35.49 -1.13
CA ASN A 299 -6.77 -34.37 -1.00
C ASN A 299 -6.42 -33.19 -1.92
N TRP A 300 -7.43 -32.47 -2.38
CA TRP A 300 -7.31 -31.23 -3.15
C TRP A 300 -8.08 -30.14 -2.44
N THR A 301 -7.53 -28.92 -2.41
CA THR A 301 -8.34 -27.74 -2.14
C THR A 301 -9.11 -27.37 -3.40
N TYR A 302 -10.42 -27.16 -3.31
CA TYR A 302 -11.23 -26.64 -4.40
C TYR A 302 -11.72 -25.23 -4.11
N TYR A 303 -12.06 -24.50 -5.17
CA TYR A 303 -12.58 -23.14 -5.14
C TYR A 303 -13.76 -23.01 -6.10
N LYS A 304 -14.86 -22.44 -5.63
CA LYS A 304 -16.02 -22.07 -6.46
C LYS A 304 -16.23 -20.57 -6.41
N TYR A 305 -16.70 -20.04 -7.53
CA TYR A 305 -16.91 -18.62 -7.72
C TYR A 305 -18.31 -18.36 -8.25
N ASP A 306 -18.82 -17.15 -8.00
CA ASP A 306 -20.00 -16.66 -8.69
C ASP A 306 -19.68 -16.15 -10.12
N GLY A 307 -20.69 -15.62 -10.80
CA GLY A 307 -20.55 -15.05 -12.14
C GLY A 307 -19.75 -13.74 -12.21
N LEU A 308 -19.38 -13.16 -11.06
CA LEU A 308 -18.57 -11.94 -10.95
C LEU A 308 -17.13 -12.24 -10.50
N ASN A 309 -16.69 -13.50 -10.58
CA ASN A 309 -15.37 -13.98 -10.16
C ASN A 309 -15.06 -13.79 -8.67
N ARG A 310 -16.07 -13.82 -7.79
CA ARG A 310 -15.87 -13.75 -6.33
C ARG A 310 -15.95 -15.14 -5.72
N LEU A 311 -15.03 -15.47 -4.82
CA LEU A 311 -14.95 -16.79 -4.16
C LEU A 311 -16.19 -17.00 -3.28
N THR A 312 -17.03 -17.99 -3.61
CA THR A 312 -18.26 -18.33 -2.88
C THR A 312 -18.11 -19.56 -1.99
N GLU A 313 -17.23 -20.49 -2.35
CA GLU A 313 -17.00 -21.72 -1.59
C GLU A 313 -15.55 -22.17 -1.72
N GLN A 314 -14.96 -22.60 -0.60
CA GLN A 314 -13.65 -23.24 -0.56
C GLN A 314 -13.73 -24.45 0.36
N GLY A 315 -13.07 -25.54 -0.01
CA GLY A 315 -13.05 -26.73 0.80
C GLY A 315 -12.03 -27.75 0.31
N VAL A 316 -12.15 -28.96 0.85
CA VAL A 316 -11.34 -30.10 0.44
C VAL A 316 -12.20 -31.11 -0.31
N CYS A 317 -11.65 -31.71 -1.36
CA CYS A 317 -12.24 -32.81 -2.11
C CYS A 317 -11.19 -33.86 -2.47
N THR A 318 -11.63 -35.05 -2.88
CA THR A 318 -10.76 -36.07 -3.49
C THR A 318 -10.92 -36.07 -5.00
N ASN A 319 -9.87 -36.43 -5.74
CA ASN A 319 -9.87 -36.61 -7.20
C ASN A 319 -10.45 -35.43 -8.02
N LYS A 320 -10.34 -34.19 -7.52
CA LYS A 320 -10.88 -32.98 -8.17
C LYS A 320 -12.41 -33.06 -8.41
N VAL A 321 -13.17 -33.82 -7.60
CA VAL A 321 -14.63 -33.95 -7.70
C VAL A 321 -15.32 -33.06 -6.67
N THR A 322 -16.18 -32.13 -7.10
CA THR A 322 -16.84 -31.16 -6.19
C THR A 322 -18.34 -31.39 -5.97
N THR A 323 -18.90 -32.44 -6.59
CA THR A 323 -20.33 -32.80 -6.51
C THR A 323 -20.66 -33.75 -5.36
N SER A 324 -19.66 -34.43 -4.79
CA SER A 324 -19.80 -35.39 -3.69
C SER A 324 -18.49 -35.52 -2.92
N GLY A 325 -18.54 -36.00 -1.67
CA GLY A 325 -17.33 -36.27 -0.88
C GLY A 325 -16.49 -35.03 -0.57
N THR A 326 -17.12 -33.85 -0.53
CA THR A 326 -16.46 -32.58 -0.21
C THR A 326 -16.65 -32.20 1.24
N THR A 327 -15.61 -31.59 1.82
CA THR A 327 -15.68 -30.93 3.11
C THR A 327 -15.57 -29.43 2.88
N VAL A 328 -16.67 -28.70 3.05
CA VAL A 328 -16.69 -27.23 2.91
C VAL A 328 -16.02 -26.61 4.12
N HIS A 329 -14.99 -25.78 3.88
CA HIS A 329 -14.31 -25.03 4.93
C HIS A 329 -14.74 -23.58 4.98
N ILE A 330 -14.99 -22.95 3.83
CA ILE A 330 -15.42 -21.55 3.74
C ILE A 330 -16.61 -21.48 2.79
N ARG A 331 -17.63 -20.70 3.19
CA ARG A 331 -18.70 -20.25 2.30
C ARG A 331 -18.91 -18.77 2.47
N ASN A 332 -18.95 -18.05 1.36
CA ASN A 332 -19.09 -16.60 1.31
C ASN A 332 -20.39 -16.19 0.62
N TYR A 333 -21.00 -15.12 1.13
CA TYR A 333 -22.21 -14.50 0.60
C TYR A 333 -21.90 -13.03 0.30
N TYR A 334 -22.44 -12.53 -0.81
CA TYR A 334 -22.17 -11.19 -1.29
C TYR A 334 -23.46 -10.40 -1.55
N ASP A 335 -23.29 -9.10 -1.74
CA ASP A 335 -24.27 -8.13 -2.24
C ASP A 335 -25.42 -7.75 -1.31
N ASN A 336 -26.00 -8.70 -0.61
CA ASN A 336 -27.19 -8.48 0.21
C ASN A 336 -27.20 -9.35 1.47
N TYR A 337 -28.24 -9.15 2.28
CA TYR A 337 -28.39 -9.81 3.57
C TYR A 337 -29.37 -11.00 3.53
N ALA A 338 -29.66 -11.58 2.36
CA ALA A 338 -30.55 -12.75 2.25
C ALA A 338 -29.98 -14.01 2.96
N PHE A 339 -28.67 -14.05 3.24
CA PHE A 339 -28.05 -15.09 4.07
C PHE A 339 -28.68 -15.21 5.46
N ARG A 340 -29.41 -14.19 5.92
CA ARG A 340 -30.15 -14.16 7.19
C ARG A 340 -31.17 -15.29 7.34
N ALA A 341 -31.71 -15.80 6.23
CA ALA A 341 -32.61 -16.96 6.23
C ALA A 341 -31.88 -18.31 6.45
N GLN A 342 -30.55 -18.33 6.37
CA GLN A 342 -29.75 -19.55 6.53
C GLN A 342 -29.55 -19.91 8.00
N ALA A 343 -29.46 -21.22 8.26
CA ALA A 343 -29.17 -21.74 9.60
C ALA A 343 -27.85 -21.18 10.14
N GLY A 344 -27.84 -20.81 11.41
CA GLY A 344 -26.70 -20.20 12.10
C GLY A 344 -26.68 -18.68 11.99
N PHE A 345 -27.19 -18.11 10.90
CA PHE A 345 -27.45 -16.68 10.82
C PHE A 345 -28.79 -16.32 11.44
N ASN A 346 -29.85 -17.10 11.24
CA ASN A 346 -31.26 -16.88 11.60
C ASN A 346 -31.60 -16.63 13.10
N ASN A 347 -30.92 -15.71 13.75
CA ASN A 347 -31.15 -15.22 15.11
C ASN A 347 -30.99 -13.69 15.16
N SER A 348 -31.28 -13.07 16.30
CA SER A 348 -31.29 -11.61 16.48
C SER A 348 -29.91 -10.96 16.56
N ASN A 349 -28.83 -11.71 16.77
CA ASN A 349 -27.47 -11.15 16.87
C ASN A 349 -26.96 -10.65 15.52
N PHE A 350 -27.44 -11.27 14.43
CA PHE A 350 -27.25 -10.79 13.08
C PHE A 350 -28.47 -9.96 12.67
N PRO A 351 -28.39 -8.61 12.66
CA PRO A 351 -29.52 -7.78 12.24
C PRO A 351 -29.79 -7.89 10.73
N ASP A 352 -31.02 -7.62 10.31
CA ASP A 352 -31.32 -7.38 8.90
C ASP A 352 -30.89 -5.97 8.48
N ASP A 353 -30.54 -5.80 7.21
CA ASP A 353 -30.19 -4.50 6.61
C ASP A 353 -30.72 -4.43 5.18
N ALA A 354 -31.58 -3.44 4.92
CA ALA A 354 -32.22 -3.19 3.61
C ALA A 354 -31.64 -1.96 2.89
N SER A 355 -30.57 -1.35 3.40
CA SER A 355 -29.94 -0.15 2.83
C SER A 355 -29.39 -0.38 1.41
N GLY A 356 -29.06 -1.62 1.06
CA GLY A 356 -28.39 -1.95 -0.20
C GLY A 356 -26.89 -1.61 -0.21
N ASN A 357 -26.33 -1.11 0.89
CA ASN A 357 -24.93 -0.70 0.99
C ASN A 357 -23.93 -1.87 0.85
N GLY A 358 -24.38 -3.11 1.10
CA GLY A 358 -23.56 -4.31 0.91
C GLY A 358 -23.34 -4.73 -0.54
N LYS A 359 -23.97 -4.04 -1.52
CA LYS A 359 -23.89 -4.41 -2.93
C LYS A 359 -22.45 -4.38 -3.44
N GLY A 360 -22.01 -5.46 -4.07
CA GLY A 360 -20.64 -5.65 -4.55
C GLY A 360 -19.68 -6.20 -3.48
N ALA A 361 -20.03 -6.16 -2.20
CA ALA A 361 -19.16 -6.52 -1.07
C ALA A 361 -19.50 -7.90 -0.48
N LEU A 362 -18.56 -8.46 0.29
CA LEU A 362 -18.75 -9.68 1.08
C LEU A 362 -19.64 -9.38 2.29
N THR A 363 -20.88 -9.84 2.29
CA THR A 363 -21.84 -9.53 3.35
C THR A 363 -21.86 -10.57 4.46
N ALA A 364 -21.45 -11.81 4.18
CA ALA A 364 -21.27 -12.83 5.20
C ALA A 364 -20.30 -13.93 4.79
N SER A 365 -19.75 -14.63 5.78
CA SER A 365 -18.96 -15.83 5.60
C SER A 365 -19.24 -16.87 6.68
N VAL A 366 -19.03 -18.14 6.35
CA VAL A 366 -19.09 -19.27 7.28
C VAL A 366 -17.77 -20.01 7.17
N ALA A 367 -17.05 -20.12 8.27
CA ALA A 367 -15.78 -20.83 8.36
C ALA A 367 -15.90 -22.04 9.30
N THR A 368 -15.54 -23.22 8.81
CA THR A 368 -15.44 -24.44 9.63
C THR A 368 -14.15 -24.40 10.44
N VAL A 369 -14.25 -24.56 11.76
CA VAL A 369 -13.10 -24.62 12.67
C VAL A 369 -12.31 -25.90 12.40
N LEU A 370 -11.04 -25.76 12.03
CA LEU A 370 -10.17 -26.88 11.67
C LEU A 370 -10.11 -27.91 12.81
N GLY A 371 -10.18 -29.20 12.45
CA GLY A 371 -10.21 -30.31 13.41
C GLY A 371 -11.55 -30.51 14.13
N SER A 372 -12.61 -29.77 13.76
CA SER A 372 -13.95 -29.94 14.32
C SER A 372 -15.05 -29.76 13.27
N SER A 373 -16.31 -30.00 13.65
CA SER A 373 -17.50 -29.68 12.86
C SER A 373 -18.10 -28.30 13.19
N ASN A 374 -17.50 -27.57 14.14
CA ASN A 374 -17.99 -26.27 14.58
C ASN A 374 -17.80 -25.23 13.46
N LYS A 375 -18.76 -24.31 13.36
CA LYS A 375 -18.76 -23.24 12.35
C LYS A 375 -18.76 -21.88 13.03
N ILE A 376 -17.99 -20.98 12.45
CA ILE A 376 -17.94 -19.56 12.76
C ILE A 376 -18.70 -18.82 11.67
N TYR A 377 -19.75 -18.12 12.07
CA TYR A 377 -20.62 -17.33 11.21
C TYR A 377 -20.23 -15.86 11.38
N THR A 378 -19.90 -15.20 10.28
CA THR A 378 -19.50 -13.79 10.27
C THR A 378 -20.38 -13.02 9.30
N ALA A 379 -20.82 -11.82 9.68
CA ALA A 379 -21.58 -10.90 8.83
C ALA A 379 -20.95 -9.50 8.88
N HIS A 380 -20.92 -8.82 7.73
CA HIS A 380 -20.37 -7.47 7.56
C HIS A 380 -21.46 -6.51 7.09
N TYR A 381 -21.59 -5.38 7.79
CA TYR A 381 -22.55 -4.32 7.52
C TYR A 381 -21.83 -3.07 7.06
N TYR A 382 -22.39 -2.42 6.04
CA TYR A 382 -21.72 -1.35 5.31
C TYR A 382 -22.52 -0.05 5.36
N ASP A 383 -21.81 1.07 5.38
CA ASP A 383 -22.42 2.38 5.11
C ASP A 383 -22.48 2.70 3.62
N ILE A 384 -23.09 3.84 3.28
CA ILE A 384 -23.24 4.34 1.92
C ILE A 384 -21.91 4.57 1.18
N LYS A 385 -20.79 4.67 1.90
CA LYS A 385 -19.44 4.79 1.31
C LYS A 385 -18.78 3.42 1.11
N GLY A 386 -19.48 2.31 1.38
CA GLY A 386 -18.96 0.95 1.25
C GLY A 386 -17.98 0.57 2.37
N ARG A 387 -17.97 1.28 3.49
CA ARG A 387 -17.09 0.99 4.64
C ARG A 387 -17.79 0.05 5.61
N VAL A 388 -17.07 -0.90 6.20
CA VAL A 388 -17.62 -1.80 7.23
C VAL A 388 -17.88 -1.01 8.51
N VAL A 389 -19.15 -0.79 8.85
CA VAL A 389 -19.56 -0.13 10.10
C VAL A 389 -19.85 -1.11 11.22
N LYS A 390 -20.10 -2.39 10.89
CA LYS A 390 -20.30 -3.44 11.88
C LYS A 390 -19.87 -4.79 11.33
N THR A 391 -19.19 -5.57 12.16
CA THR A 391 -18.96 -7.00 11.95
C THR A 391 -19.54 -7.76 13.14
N VAL A 392 -20.33 -8.78 12.86
CA VAL A 392 -20.85 -9.71 13.87
C VAL A 392 -20.25 -11.08 13.56
N GLN A 393 -19.62 -11.71 14.55
CA GLN A 393 -19.03 -13.03 14.42
C GLN A 393 -19.47 -13.91 15.58
N SER A 394 -19.96 -15.12 15.33
CA SER A 394 -20.15 -16.11 16.41
C SER A 394 -18.79 -16.62 16.89
N ASN A 395 -18.61 -16.92 18.18
CA ASN A 395 -17.35 -17.43 18.70
C ASN A 395 -17.44 -18.88 19.23
N PRO A 396 -16.30 -19.59 19.39
CA PRO A 396 -16.28 -20.97 19.89
C PRO A 396 -16.82 -21.16 21.32
N LEU A 397 -17.04 -20.06 22.07
CA LEU A 397 -17.56 -20.07 23.44
C LEU A 397 -19.09 -19.95 23.50
N GLY A 398 -19.77 -20.09 22.36
CA GLY A 398 -21.23 -20.05 22.24
C GLY A 398 -21.84 -18.65 22.32
N GLY A 399 -21.03 -17.60 22.19
CA GLY A 399 -21.50 -16.22 22.09
C GLY A 399 -21.05 -15.54 20.80
N TYR A 400 -20.90 -14.23 20.84
CA TYR A 400 -20.63 -13.38 19.68
C TYR A 400 -19.58 -12.31 19.99
N ASP A 401 -18.77 -12.03 18.99
CA ASP A 401 -17.86 -10.90 18.89
C ASP A 401 -18.46 -9.90 17.92
N VAL A 402 -18.77 -8.71 18.41
CA VAL A 402 -19.32 -7.62 17.60
C VAL A 402 -18.32 -6.47 17.59
N ALA A 403 -17.84 -6.11 16.41
CA ALA A 403 -17.05 -4.91 16.19
C ALA A 403 -17.92 -3.87 15.48
N ALA A 404 -18.05 -2.67 16.03
CA ALA A 404 -18.76 -1.56 15.39
C ALA A 404 -17.85 -0.35 15.26
N THR A 405 -17.83 0.29 14.10
CA THR A 405 -16.99 1.46 13.83
C THR A 405 -17.86 2.62 13.39
N VAL A 406 -17.77 3.73 14.13
CA VAL A 406 -18.27 5.02 13.67
C VAL A 406 -17.09 5.74 13.04
N TYR A 407 -17.23 6.16 11.80
CA TYR A 407 -16.20 6.89 11.09
C TYR A 407 -16.42 8.40 11.15
N THR A 408 -15.34 9.16 11.17
CA THR A 408 -15.32 10.57 10.84
C THR A 408 -15.77 10.80 9.39
N PHE A 409 -16.07 12.05 9.07
CA PHE A 409 -16.34 12.48 7.69
C PHE A 409 -15.20 12.11 6.73
N THR A 410 -13.95 12.19 7.21
CA THR A 410 -12.70 11.85 6.49
C THR A 410 -12.37 10.36 6.44
N ASN A 411 -13.31 9.49 6.81
CA ASN A 411 -13.15 8.02 6.78
C ASN A 411 -12.16 7.46 7.80
N LYS A 412 -11.83 8.20 8.86
CA LYS A 412 -11.03 7.71 9.98
C LYS A 412 -11.93 7.19 11.09
N PRO A 413 -11.52 6.21 11.90
CA PRO A 413 -12.36 5.75 13.02
C PRO A 413 -12.53 6.88 14.03
N ALA A 414 -13.76 7.27 14.35
CA ALA A 414 -14.05 8.14 15.49
C ALA A 414 -14.21 7.30 16.77
N THR A 415 -14.97 6.20 16.67
CA THR A 415 -15.08 5.19 17.73
C THR A 415 -15.03 3.79 17.15
N VAL A 416 -14.42 2.86 17.88
CA VAL A 416 -14.47 1.43 17.62
C VAL A 416 -14.95 0.74 18.89
N THR A 417 -16.08 0.06 18.82
CA THR A 417 -16.65 -0.69 19.95
C THR A 417 -16.49 -2.18 19.67
N HIS A 418 -15.90 -2.91 20.62
CA HIS A 418 -15.88 -4.36 20.61
C HIS A 418 -16.72 -4.89 21.77
N THR A 419 -17.69 -5.73 21.45
CA THR A 419 -18.52 -6.44 22.43
C THR A 419 -18.28 -7.93 22.28
N HIS A 420 -17.84 -8.57 23.37
CA HIS A 420 -17.65 -10.00 23.47
C HIS A 420 -18.70 -10.60 24.41
N THR A 421 -19.43 -11.61 23.92
CA THR A 421 -20.33 -12.44 24.72
C THR A 421 -19.88 -13.90 24.68
N ALA A 422 -20.14 -14.63 25.75
CA ALA A 422 -19.89 -16.07 25.84
C ALA A 422 -20.96 -16.72 26.74
N SER A 423 -21.27 -17.99 26.50
CA SER A 423 -22.33 -18.70 27.22
C SER A 423 -22.06 -18.73 28.73
N GLY A 424 -23.03 -18.27 29.53
CA GLY A 424 -22.92 -18.21 31.00
C GLY A 424 -21.88 -17.23 31.54
N LYS A 425 -21.35 -16.31 30.72
CA LYS A 425 -20.36 -15.29 31.13
C LYS A 425 -20.92 -13.89 30.99
N THR A 426 -20.42 -12.97 31.80
CA THR A 426 -20.75 -11.55 31.69
C THR A 426 -20.23 -10.98 30.36
N THR A 427 -21.05 -10.17 29.69
CA THR A 427 -20.65 -9.45 28.48
C THR A 427 -19.51 -8.48 28.78
N ARG A 428 -18.49 -8.46 27.92
CA ARG A 428 -17.39 -7.50 27.98
C ARG A 428 -17.52 -6.54 26.81
N THR A 429 -17.49 -5.25 27.11
CA THR A 429 -17.49 -4.21 26.09
C THR A 429 -16.27 -3.33 26.30
N GLU A 430 -15.50 -3.18 25.24
CA GLU A 430 -14.44 -2.19 25.15
C GLU A 430 -14.73 -1.18 24.04
N VAL A 431 -14.36 0.08 24.29
CA VAL A 431 -14.57 1.18 23.35
C VAL A 431 -13.26 1.94 23.20
N TYR A 432 -12.79 2.04 21.96
CA TYR A 432 -11.73 2.93 21.55
C TYR A 432 -12.33 4.21 20.99
N THR A 433 -11.85 5.36 21.47
CA THR A 433 -12.22 6.68 20.95
C THR A 433 -10.97 7.37 20.41
N TYR A 434 -11.09 7.93 19.22
CA TYR A 434 -10.01 8.60 18.52
C TYR A 434 -10.37 10.08 18.35
N SER A 435 -9.43 10.95 18.66
CA SER A 435 -9.55 12.37 18.34
C SER A 435 -8.46 12.78 17.36
N TYR A 436 -8.78 13.74 16.50
CA TYR A 436 -7.89 14.23 15.46
C TYR A 436 -7.73 15.75 15.61
N ASN A 437 -6.56 16.26 15.25
CA ASN A 437 -6.32 17.70 15.21
C ASN A 437 -6.98 18.34 13.96
N HIS A 438 -6.88 19.66 13.84
CA HIS A 438 -7.47 20.42 12.73
C HIS A 438 -6.88 20.04 11.35
N ALA A 439 -5.69 19.43 11.31
CA ALA A 439 -5.04 18.89 10.12
C ALA A 439 -5.35 17.40 9.91
N ASP A 440 -6.38 16.88 10.58
CA ASP A 440 -6.87 15.50 10.51
C ASP A 440 -5.84 14.44 10.96
N ARG A 441 -4.86 14.81 11.78
CA ARG A 441 -3.84 13.88 12.34
C ARG A 441 -4.26 13.38 13.72
N LEU A 442 -3.97 12.12 14.04
CA LEU A 442 -4.37 11.47 15.29
C LEU A 442 -3.78 12.21 16.49
N LEU A 443 -4.64 12.74 17.36
CA LEU A 443 -4.25 13.51 18.54
C LEU A 443 -4.28 12.65 19.81
N LYS A 444 -5.27 11.77 19.93
CA LYS A 444 -5.48 10.97 21.14
C LYS A 444 -6.19 9.66 20.84
N VAL A 445 -5.81 8.62 21.58
CA VAL A 445 -6.51 7.34 21.64
C VAL A 445 -6.89 7.07 23.09
N GLU A 446 -8.17 6.85 23.32
CA GLU A 446 -8.74 6.54 24.64
C GLU A 446 -9.39 5.16 24.58
N HIS A 447 -9.31 4.41 25.68
CA HIS A 447 -9.90 3.08 25.82
C HIS A 447 -10.81 3.05 27.04
N THR A 448 -11.99 2.47 26.88
CA THR A 448 -12.94 2.26 27.97
C THR A 448 -13.24 0.78 28.07
N LEU A 449 -13.01 0.17 29.23
CA LEU A 449 -13.38 -1.22 29.51
C LEU A 449 -14.22 -1.27 30.78
N GLY A 450 -15.43 -1.82 30.67
CA GLY A 450 -16.32 -1.96 31.84
C GLY A 450 -16.69 -0.63 32.51
N GLY A 451 -16.71 0.48 31.77
CA GLY A 451 -17.04 1.82 32.25
C GLY A 451 -15.85 2.67 32.69
N THR A 452 -14.67 2.07 32.93
CA THR A 452 -13.46 2.82 33.25
C THR A 452 -12.77 3.30 31.98
N LYS A 453 -12.64 4.61 31.82
CA LYS A 453 -11.96 5.26 30.69
C LYS A 453 -10.51 5.60 31.05
N ILE A 454 -9.58 5.23 30.18
CA ILE A 454 -8.17 5.60 30.27
C ILE A 454 -7.69 6.20 28.94
N THR A 455 -6.66 7.04 29.00
CA THR A 455 -5.92 7.45 27.80
C THR A 455 -4.90 6.36 27.48
N LEU A 456 -4.84 5.85 26.26
CA LEU A 456 -3.79 4.94 25.82
C LEU A 456 -2.59 5.69 25.27
N ALA A 457 -2.85 6.70 24.45
CA ALA A 457 -1.81 7.50 23.82
C ALA A 457 -2.27 8.94 23.53
N ASP A 458 -1.41 9.90 23.84
CA ASP A 458 -1.49 11.29 23.38
C ASP A 458 -0.36 11.56 22.39
N TYR A 459 -0.65 12.29 21.32
CA TYR A 459 0.28 12.60 20.24
C TYR A 459 0.43 14.12 20.12
N ALA A 460 1.68 14.58 20.01
CA ALA A 460 1.99 15.97 19.69
C ALA A 460 2.80 16.02 18.40
N TYR A 461 2.54 17.03 17.59
CA TYR A 461 3.23 17.24 16.31
C TYR A 461 3.97 18.57 16.34
N ASP A 462 5.13 18.63 15.69
CA ASP A 462 5.85 19.88 15.49
C ASP A 462 5.22 20.70 14.35
N ASN A 463 5.79 21.89 14.10
CA ASN A 463 5.32 22.76 13.03
C ASN A 463 5.66 22.25 11.63
N LEU A 464 6.56 21.28 11.46
CA LEU A 464 6.80 20.60 10.19
C LEU A 464 5.80 19.46 9.94
N GLY A 465 4.90 19.23 10.90
CA GLY A 465 3.86 18.22 10.82
C GLY A 465 4.32 16.83 11.27
N ARG A 466 5.57 16.70 11.74
CA ARG A 466 6.20 15.46 12.19
C ARG A 466 5.75 15.14 13.61
N LEU A 467 5.73 13.85 13.97
CA LEU A 467 5.41 13.43 15.34
C LEU A 467 6.55 13.91 16.26
N GLN A 468 6.24 14.81 17.19
CA GLN A 468 7.20 15.35 18.15
C GLN A 468 7.24 14.51 19.42
N SER A 469 6.08 14.03 19.88
CA SER A 469 6.03 13.14 21.05
C SER A 469 4.83 12.24 21.08
N LYS A 470 4.98 11.11 21.75
CA LYS A 470 3.93 10.16 22.09
C LYS A 470 3.98 9.86 23.59
N SER A 471 2.93 10.19 24.31
CA SER A 471 2.79 9.88 25.74
C SER A 471 1.85 8.70 25.94
N LEU A 472 2.35 7.61 26.53
CA LEU A 472 1.53 6.44 26.83
C LEU A 472 0.84 6.58 28.18
N HIS A 473 -0.38 6.04 28.28
CA HIS A 473 -1.18 6.05 29.52
C HIS A 473 -1.51 7.46 30.07
N GLY A 474 -1.45 8.50 29.24
CA GLY A 474 -1.60 9.89 29.67
C GLY A 474 -0.53 10.34 30.68
N SER A 475 0.58 9.59 30.80
CA SER A 475 1.64 9.85 31.77
C SER A 475 2.79 10.59 31.11
N ALA A 476 3.26 11.66 31.77
CA ALA A 476 4.47 12.39 31.37
C ALA A 476 5.73 11.52 31.50
N THR A 477 5.74 10.54 32.40
CA THR A 477 6.87 9.62 32.62
C THR A 477 7.06 8.65 31.45
N ASN A 478 5.97 8.31 30.75
CA ASN A 478 5.99 7.38 29.61
C ASN A 478 5.95 8.15 28.27
N LYS A 479 6.65 9.28 28.20
CA LYS A 479 6.72 10.13 27.01
C LYS A 479 7.94 9.78 26.18
N LEU A 480 7.69 9.37 24.94
CA LEU A 480 8.70 9.25 23.90
C LEU A 480 8.74 10.56 23.12
N THR A 481 9.93 11.14 22.97
CA THR A 481 10.18 12.32 22.13
C THR A 481 10.99 11.94 20.92
N TYR A 482 10.62 12.51 19.78
CA TYR A 482 11.28 12.30 18.50
C TYR A 482 11.87 13.63 18.04
N ALA A 483 13.11 13.60 17.56
CA ALA A 483 13.85 14.77 17.09
C ALA A 483 13.58 15.04 15.60
#